data_AF-A0AAD9TU16-F1
#
_entry.id   AF-A0AAD9TU16-F1
#
_cell.length_a   1.000
_cell.length_b   1.000
_cell.length_c   1.000
_cell.angle_alpha   90.00
_cell.angle_beta   90.00
_cell.angle_gamma   90.00
#
_symmetry.space_group_name_H-M   'P 1'
#
loop_
_entity.id
_entity.type
_entity.pdbx_description
1 polymer ?
#
loop_
_entity_poly.entity_id
_entity_poly.type
_entity_poly.pdbx_seq_one_letter_code
_entity_poly.pdbx_strand_id
1 'polypeptide(L)'
;MLQRWFHDRYRAAQSMRHQLTDATHLVILKHMEKCGFMTVNPVDWNILLVKRYGKQWTVDLARKTYTCNKFQMDHFPCSHALAAARE
;
A
#
# COMPACT_ATOMS: atom_id res chain seq x y z
N MET A 1 -12.74 11.62 4.69
CA MET A 1 -11.41 11.73 5.34
C MET A 1 -10.67 10.40 5.25
N LEU A 2 -9.37 10.45 4.97
CA LEU A 2 -8.48 9.30 4.78
C LEU A 2 -8.48 8.33 5.98
N GLN A 3 -8.53 8.87 7.20
CA GLN A 3 -8.59 8.09 8.45
C GLN A 3 -9.81 7.16 8.51
N ARG A 4 -11.01 7.65 8.13
CA ARG A 4 -12.22 6.83 8.08
C ARG A 4 -12.08 5.69 7.07
N TRP A 5 -11.47 5.96 5.91
CA TRP A 5 -11.25 4.94 4.89
C TRP A 5 -10.30 3.83 5.37
N PHE A 6 -9.19 4.18 6.03
CA PHE A 6 -8.32 3.19 6.66
C PHE A 6 -9.05 2.40 7.76
N HIS A 7 -9.82 3.09 8.60
CA HIS A 7 -10.61 2.46 9.65
C HIS A 7 -11.59 1.41 9.09
N ASP A 8 -12.37 1.78 8.07
CA ASP A 8 -13.37 0.89 7.48
C ASP A 8 -12.73 -0.37 6.87
N ARG A 9 -11.57 -0.23 6.21
CA ARG A 9 -10.83 -1.38 5.64
C ARG A 9 -10.18 -2.25 6.71
N TYR A 10 -9.67 -1.64 7.77
CA TYR A 10 -9.14 -2.38 8.92
C TYR A 10 -10.26 -3.21 9.58
N ARG A 11 -11.43 -2.61 9.80
CA ARG A 11 -12.61 -3.33 10.32
C ARG A 11 -13.05 -4.46 9.39
N ALA A 12 -13.11 -4.21 8.08
CA ALA A 12 -13.42 -5.24 7.10
C ALA A 12 -12.42 -6.40 7.19
N ALA A 13 -11.12 -6.11 7.27
CA ALA A 13 -10.07 -7.11 7.40
C ALA A 13 -10.16 -7.91 8.70
N GLN A 14 -10.46 -7.27 9.83
CA GLN A 14 -10.69 -7.96 11.10
C GLN A 14 -11.92 -8.89 11.05
N SER A 15 -12.95 -8.50 10.29
CA SER A 15 -14.18 -9.27 10.15
C SER A 15 -14.09 -10.43 9.15
N MET A 16 -13.00 -10.51 8.36
CA MET A 16 -12.81 -11.59 7.40
C MET A 16 -12.62 -12.93 8.13
N ARG A 17 -13.51 -13.88 7.84
CA ARG A 17 -13.43 -15.26 8.37
C ARG A 17 -12.53 -16.17 7.52
N HIS A 18 -12.29 -15.80 6.27
CA HIS A 18 -11.48 -16.56 5.34
C HIS A 18 -10.02 -16.14 5.47
N GLN A 19 -9.14 -17.13 5.61
CA GLN A 19 -7.70 -16.89 5.59
C GLN A 19 -7.23 -16.68 4.14
N LEU A 20 -6.16 -15.90 4.00
CA LEU A 20 -5.46 -15.79 2.74
C LEU A 20 -4.88 -17.16 2.36
N THR A 21 -4.88 -17.49 1.07
CA THR A 21 -4.15 -18.67 0.60
C THR A 21 -2.65 -18.49 0.84
N ASP A 22 -1.92 -19.60 0.98
CA ASP A 22 -0.46 -19.58 1.17
C ASP A 22 0.25 -18.77 0.08
N ALA A 23 -0.20 -18.89 -1.17
CA ALA A 23 0.34 -18.13 -2.29
C ALA A 23 0.15 -16.61 -2.09
N THR A 24 -1.05 -16.19 -1.70
CA THR A 24 -1.34 -14.78 -1.42
C THR A 24 -0.54 -14.25 -0.24
N HIS A 25 -0.40 -15.05 0.82
CA HIS A 25 0.39 -14.70 1.99
C HIS A 25 1.87 -14.48 1.61
N LEU A 26 2.46 -15.38 0.82
CA LEU A 26 3.83 -15.25 0.32
C LEU A 26 4.04 -13.98 -0.54
N VAL A 27 3.04 -13.60 -1.35
CA VAL A 27 3.10 -12.36 -2.14
C VAL A 27 3.15 -11.14 -1.21
N ILE A 28 2.32 -11.11 -0.17
CA ILE A 28 2.30 -10.00 0.79
C ILE A 28 3.61 -9.93 1.57
N LEU A 29 4.15 -11.06 2.03
CA LEU A 29 5.46 -11.10 2.71
C LEU A 29 6.57 -10.54 1.83
N LYS A 30 6.60 -10.90 0.54
CA LYS A 30 7.55 -10.32 -0.43
C LYS A 30 7.33 -8.83 -0.63
N HIS A 31 6.09 -8.34 -0.58
CA HIS A 31 5.82 -6.90 -0.67
C HIS A 31 6.28 -6.15 0.58
N MET A 32 6.12 -6.73 1.78
CA MET A 32 6.59 -6.20 3.05
C MET A 32 8.13 -6.12 3.08
N GLU A 33 8.81 -7.18 2.67
CA GLU A 33 10.27 -7.17 2.54
C GLU A 33 10.73 -6.05 1.59
N LYS A 34 10.08 -5.93 0.42
CA LYS A 34 10.40 -4.91 -0.58
C LYS A 34 10.14 -3.49 -0.10
N CYS A 35 9.14 -3.26 0.76
CA CYS A 35 8.80 -1.92 1.24
C CYS A 35 9.82 -1.39 2.26
N GLY A 36 10.54 -2.29 2.95
CA GLY A 36 11.63 -1.91 3.86
C GLY A 36 12.78 -1.17 3.17
N PHE A 37 12.97 -1.40 1.88
CA PHE A 37 14.02 -0.75 1.08
C PHE A 37 13.56 0.51 0.33
N MET A 38 12.37 1.03 0.64
CA MET A 38 11.80 2.20 -0.04
C MET A 38 11.85 3.44 0.86
N THR A 39 12.25 4.55 0.27
CA THR A 39 12.19 5.87 0.89
C THR A 39 10.89 6.55 0.52
N VAL A 40 10.15 7.07 1.50
CA VAL A 40 8.91 7.83 1.27
C VAL A 40 9.18 9.29 1.57
N ASN A 41 8.75 10.17 0.67
CA ASN A 41 8.87 11.61 0.85
C ASN A 41 7.49 12.24 0.62
N PRO A 42 6.97 13.06 1.56
CA PRO A 42 5.77 13.82 1.31
C PRO A 42 6.05 14.90 0.25
N VAL A 43 5.19 14.95 -0.77
CA VAL A 43 5.18 16.02 -1.79
C VAL A 43 4.10 17.03 -1.49
N ASP A 44 2.96 16.55 -1.00
CA ASP A 44 1.81 17.33 -0.55
C ASP A 44 1.09 16.53 0.55
N TRP A 45 0.11 17.13 1.22
CA TRP A 45 -0.66 16.53 2.31
C TRP A 45 -1.24 15.15 1.97
N ASN A 46 -1.63 14.94 0.71
CA ASN A 46 -2.19 13.68 0.24
C ASN A 46 -1.29 12.92 -0.74
N ILE A 47 -0.12 13.46 -1.10
CA ILE A 47 0.73 12.92 -2.16
C ILE A 47 2.07 12.49 -1.56
N LEU A 48 2.33 11.19 -1.63
CA LEU A 48 3.58 10.58 -1.19
C LEU A 48 4.38 10.10 -2.41
N LEU A 49 5.67 10.43 -2.43
CA LEU A 49 6.62 9.95 -3.42
C LEU A 49 7.46 8.83 -2.83
N VAL A 50 7.27 7.62 -3.34
CA VAL A 50 7.99 6.41 -2.94
C VAL A 50 9.13 6.18 -3.92
N LYS A 51 10.36 6.06 -3.41
CA LYS A 51 11.59 5.90 -4.23
C LYS A 51 12.30 4.59 -3.93
N ARG A 52 12.82 3.95 -4.98
CA ARG A 52 13.71 2.77 -4.88
C ARG A 52 14.57 2.62 -6.14
N TYR A 53 15.89 2.43 -5.97
CA TYR A 53 16.84 2.19 -7.06
C TYR A 53 16.68 3.16 -8.26
N GLY A 54 16.59 4.46 -7.98
CA GLY A 54 16.44 5.49 -9.03
C GLY A 54 15.06 5.56 -9.69
N LYS A 55 14.12 4.69 -9.32
CA LYS A 55 12.72 4.74 -9.75
C LYS A 55 11.86 5.39 -8.68
N GLN A 56 10.77 6.02 -9.13
CA GLN A 56 9.83 6.71 -8.27
C GLN A 56 8.39 6.38 -8.62
N TRP A 57 7.53 6.34 -7.60
CA TRP A 57 6.10 6.10 -7.71
C TRP A 57 5.36 7.09 -6.83
N THR A 58 4.19 7.52 -7.29
CA THR A 58 3.34 8.45 -6.56
C THR A 58 2.16 7.70 -5.98
N VAL A 59 1.88 7.99 -4.72
CA VAL A 59 0.71 7.53 -3.99
C VAL A 59 -0.15 8.76 -3.70
N ASP A 60 -1.32 8.82 -4.34
CA ASP A 60 -2.33 9.85 -4.08
C ASP A 60 -3.39 9.26 -3.15
N LEU A 61 -3.33 9.67 -1.89
CA LEU A 61 -4.21 9.21 -0.82
C LEU A 61 -5.63 9.79 -0.96
N ALA A 62 -5.79 10.97 -1.57
CA ALA A 62 -7.09 11.59 -1.79
C ALA A 62 -7.87 10.89 -2.89
N ARG A 63 -7.20 10.61 -4.02
CA ARG A 63 -7.78 9.92 -5.17
C ARG A 63 -7.75 8.40 -5.02
N LYS A 64 -7.03 7.88 -4.02
CA LYS A 64 -6.85 6.45 -3.74
C LYS A 64 -6.19 5.72 -4.91
N THR A 65 -5.25 6.41 -5.57
CA THR A 65 -4.58 5.92 -6.77
C THR A 65 -3.07 5.81 -6.56
N TYR A 66 -2.49 4.76 -7.14
CA TYR A 66 -1.05 4.51 -7.11
C TYR A 66 -0.55 4.47 -8.54
N THR A 67 0.58 5.11 -8.87
CA THR A 67 1.14 5.05 -10.24
C THR A 67 1.55 3.64 -10.65
N CYS A 68 1.77 2.74 -9.70
CA CYS A 68 2.06 1.35 -10.01
C CYS A 68 0.83 0.54 -10.46
N ASN A 69 -0.39 1.05 -10.27
CA ASN A 69 -1.70 0.44 -10.59
C ASN A 69 -1.98 -0.98 -10.04
N LYS A 70 -0.99 -1.65 -9.42
CA LYS A 70 -1.11 -3.01 -8.89
C LYS A 70 -2.12 -3.12 -7.76
N PHE A 71 -2.21 -2.09 -6.92
CA PHE A 71 -3.20 -2.08 -5.84
C PHE A 71 -4.63 -2.09 -6.37
N GLN A 72 -4.90 -1.36 -7.45
CA GLN A 72 -6.22 -1.29 -8.07
C GLN A 72 -6.59 -2.58 -8.82
N MET A 73 -5.62 -3.35 -9.32
CA MET A 73 -5.86 -4.58 -10.07
C MET A 73 -5.97 -5.82 -9.17
N ASP A 74 -5.04 -5.97 -8.23
CA ASP A 74 -4.91 -7.21 -7.46
C ASP A 74 -5.74 -7.21 -6.17
N HIS A 75 -6.35 -6.08 -5.81
CA HIS A 75 -7.01 -5.81 -4.51
C HIS A 75 -6.11 -6.00 -3.26
N PHE A 76 -4.82 -6.35 -3.45
CA PHE A 76 -3.81 -6.51 -2.40
C PHE A 76 -2.84 -5.33 -2.35
N PRO A 77 -2.36 -4.95 -1.16
CA PRO A 77 -1.35 -3.91 -1.00
C PRO A 77 -0.07 -4.27 -1.77
N CYS A 78 0.32 -3.42 -2.71
CA CYS A 78 1.63 -3.48 -3.34
C CYS A 78 2.70 -2.94 -2.38
N SER A 79 3.97 -3.22 -2.63
CA SER A 79 5.08 -2.73 -1.79
C SER A 79 5.12 -1.20 -1.65
N HIS A 80 4.69 -0.44 -2.67
CA HIS A 80 4.63 1.02 -2.59
C HIS A 80 3.53 1.51 -1.63
N ALA A 81 2.38 0.84 -1.64
CA ALA A 81 1.28 1.14 -0.72
C ALA A 81 1.68 0.82 0.72
N LEU A 82 2.38 -0.29 0.95
CA LEU A 82 2.91 -0.66 2.26
C LEU A 82 3.97 0.32 2.75
N ALA A 83 4.87 0.78 1.86
CA ALA A 83 5.85 1.80 2.21
C ALA A 83 5.17 3.10 2.64
N ALA A 84 4.21 3.58 1.84
CA ALA A 84 3.45 4.80 2.12
C ALA A 84 2.63 4.72 3.42
N ALA A 85 2.17 3.53 3.83
CA ALA A 85 1.39 3.33 5.04
C ALA A 85 2.24 3.24 6.33
N ARG A 86 3.57 3.25 6.22
CA ARG A 86 4.49 3.20 7.36
C ARG A 86 4.82 4.60 7.91
N GLU A 87 4.65 5.64 7.10
CA GLU A 87 4.81 7.04 7.51
C GLU A 87 3.53 7.56 8.19
#